data_AF-A0A381RLE1-F1
#
_entry.id   AF-A0A381RLE1-F1
#
_cell.length_a   1.000
_cell.length_b   1.000
_cell.length_c   1.000
_cell.angle_alpha   90.00
_cell.angle_beta   90.00
_cell.angle_gamma   90.00
#
_symmetry.space_group_name_H-M   'P 1'
#
loop_
_entity.id
_entity.type
_entity.pdbx_description
1 polymer ?
#
loop_
_entity_poly.entity_id
_entity_poly.type
_entity_poly.pdbx_seq_one_letter_code
_entity_poly.pdbx_strand_id
1 'polypeptide(L)'
;MEDYLQGSKQTEAKVSLCAIYTAQKIYFVTNQTYADTMSKLDVQLESGGSARYTITLSGNSTSFTATAKGNLDDDTVLDIWKNDQNKTLQNTINDITSE
;
A
#
# COMPACT_ATOMS: atom_id res chain seq x y z
N MET A 1 -14.78 -12.75 -16.38
CA MET A 1 -15.32 -12.04 -15.20
C MET A 1 -14.21 -11.93 -14.15
N GLU A 2 -13.31 -12.91 -14.10
CA GLU A 2 -12.06 -12.89 -13.32
C GLU A 2 -11.22 -11.65 -13.56
N ASP A 3 -10.95 -11.24 -14.81
CA ASP A 3 -10.11 -10.07 -15.12
C ASP A 3 -10.58 -8.78 -14.42
N TYR A 4 -11.90 -8.60 -14.33
CA TYR A 4 -12.49 -7.45 -13.66
C TYR A 4 -12.28 -7.52 -12.14
N LEU A 5 -12.43 -8.70 -11.54
CA LEU A 5 -12.20 -8.93 -10.11
C LEU A 5 -10.71 -8.75 -9.78
N GLN A 6 -9.83 -9.27 -10.61
CA GLN A 6 -8.37 -9.13 -10.53
C GLN A 6 -7.97 -7.65 -10.59
N GLY A 7 -8.48 -6.89 -11.56
CA GLY A 7 -8.26 -5.45 -11.65
C GLY A 7 -8.81 -4.67 -10.45
N SER A 8 -9.96 -5.08 -9.90
CA SER A 8 -10.54 -4.49 -8.70
C SER A 8 -9.64 -4.68 -7.47
N LYS A 9 -9.14 -5.90 -7.25
CA LYS A 9 -8.17 -6.21 -6.19
C LYS A 9 -6.93 -5.32 -6.30
N GLN A 10 -6.28 -5.25 -7.46
CA GLN A 10 -5.12 -4.36 -7.63
C GLN A 10 -5.44 -2.89 -7.37
N THR A 11 -6.63 -2.44 -7.75
CA THR A 11 -7.08 -1.06 -7.56
C THR A 11 -7.20 -0.73 -6.08
N GLU A 12 -7.70 -1.66 -5.27
CA GLU A 12 -7.81 -1.49 -3.82
C GLU A 12 -6.45 -1.28 -3.13
N ALA A 13 -5.43 -2.06 -3.49
CA ALA A 13 -4.08 -1.88 -2.97
C ALA A 13 -3.52 -0.49 -3.34
N LYS A 14 -3.72 -0.07 -4.59
CA LYS A 14 -3.30 1.24 -5.11
C LYS A 14 -4.00 2.40 -4.39
N VAL A 15 -5.31 2.29 -4.15
CA VAL A 15 -6.09 3.29 -3.41
C VAL A 15 -5.62 3.38 -1.96
N SER A 16 -5.36 2.25 -1.30
CA SER A 16 -4.83 2.20 0.07
C SER A 16 -3.48 2.93 0.17
N LEU A 17 -2.57 2.69 -0.78
CA LEU A 17 -1.27 3.39 -0.82
C LEU A 17 -1.39 4.89 -1.15
N CYS A 18 -2.43 5.30 -1.89
CA CYS A 18 -2.71 6.73 -2.12
C CYS A 18 -3.26 7.43 -0.88
N ALA A 19 -4.08 6.74 -0.08
CA ALA A 19 -4.55 7.24 1.22
C ALA A 19 -3.36 7.46 2.16
N ILE A 20 -2.45 6.48 2.25
CA ILE A 20 -1.22 6.57 3.05
C ILE A 20 -0.33 7.74 2.58
N TYR A 21 -0.13 7.91 1.28
CA TYR A 21 0.63 9.05 0.75
C TYR A 21 0.05 10.39 1.19
N THR A 22 -1.28 10.53 1.11
CA THR A 22 -1.97 11.78 1.48
C THR A 22 -1.78 12.05 2.98
N ALA A 23 -1.97 11.03 3.81
CA ALA A 23 -1.76 11.14 5.25
C ALA A 23 -0.30 11.44 5.63
N GLN A 24 0.67 10.87 4.91
CA GLN A 24 2.09 11.19 5.07
C GLN A 24 2.40 12.65 4.77
N LYS A 25 1.80 13.23 3.72
CA LYS A 25 1.96 14.66 3.42
C LYS A 25 1.37 15.54 4.52
N ILE A 26 0.21 15.17 5.08
CA ILE A 26 -0.41 15.88 6.20
C ILE A 26 0.49 15.79 7.43
N TYR A 27 0.93 14.58 7.79
CA TYR A 27 1.81 14.35 8.94
C TYR A 27 3.13 15.11 8.84
N PHE A 28 3.74 15.16 7.65
CA PHE A 28 4.99 15.88 7.41
C PHE A 28 4.86 17.39 7.65
N VAL A 29 3.73 18.00 7.26
CA VAL A 29 3.50 19.45 7.47
C VAL A 29 3.55 19.82 8.95
N THR A 30 3.07 18.93 9.83
CA THR A 30 3.01 19.21 11.28
C THR A 30 4.27 18.78 12.02
N ASN A 31 4.92 17.70 11.58
CA ASN A 31 5.99 17.04 12.33
C ASN A 31 7.39 17.21 11.70
N GLN A 32 7.47 17.76 10.48
CA GLN A 32 8.72 17.89 9.71
C GLN A 32 9.47 16.54 9.50
N THR A 33 8.72 15.44 9.57
CA THR A 33 9.21 14.08 9.35
C THR A 33 8.06 13.22 8.84
N TYR A 34 8.37 12.15 8.13
CA TYR A 34 7.37 11.16 7.72
C TYR A 34 7.12 10.15 8.85
N ALA A 35 5.89 9.67 8.95
CA ALA A 35 5.54 8.64 9.91
C ALA A 35 6.23 7.31 9.57
N ASP A 36 6.76 6.65 10.58
CA ASP A 36 7.38 5.32 10.50
C ASP A 36 6.38 4.17 10.76
N THR A 37 5.15 4.50 11.19
CA THR A 37 4.16 3.54 11.66
C THR A 37 2.77 4.02 11.29
N MET A 38 1.87 3.08 10.96
CA MET A 38 0.49 3.39 10.55
C MET A 38 -0.30 4.07 11.67
N SER A 39 -0.01 3.79 12.94
CA SER A 39 -0.70 4.39 14.09
C SER A 39 -0.47 5.89 14.25
N LYS A 40 0.58 6.43 13.62
CA LYS A 40 0.84 7.88 13.57
C LYS A 40 0.07 8.59 12.45
N LEU A 41 -0.50 7.82 11.53
CA LEU A 41 -1.33 8.31 10.46
C LEU A 41 -2.79 8.12 10.84
N ASP A 42 -3.61 9.15 10.62
CA ASP A 42 -5.05 9.08 10.83
C ASP A 42 -5.72 8.41 9.61
N VAL A 43 -5.35 7.15 9.36
CA VAL A 43 -5.84 6.34 8.23
C VAL A 43 -6.27 4.98 8.76
N GLN A 44 -7.52 4.63 8.51
CA GLN A 44 -8.06 3.32 8.83
C GLN A 44 -8.13 2.45 7.58
N LEU A 45 -7.45 1.31 7.62
CA LEU A 45 -7.47 0.28 6.59
C LEU A 45 -7.83 -1.06 7.26
N GLU A 46 -8.42 -1.96 6.49
CA GLU A 46 -8.63 -3.34 6.93
C GLU A 46 -7.28 -3.97 7.33
N SER A 47 -7.25 -4.60 8.50
CA SER A 47 -6.05 -5.24 9.05
C SER A 47 -6.41 -6.52 9.79
N GLY A 48 -5.46 -7.45 9.92
CA GLY A 48 -5.67 -8.75 10.57
C GLY A 48 -6.13 -9.86 9.61
N GLY A 49 -6.73 -10.92 10.15
CA GLY A 49 -6.98 -12.17 9.42
C GLY A 49 -7.96 -12.10 8.23
N SER A 50 -8.71 -11.00 8.11
CA SER A 50 -9.61 -10.76 6.97
C SER A 50 -9.04 -9.77 5.94
N ALA A 51 -7.87 -9.18 6.21
CA ALA A 51 -7.27 -8.22 5.31
C ALA A 51 -6.64 -8.93 4.11
N ARG A 52 -7.02 -8.50 2.90
CA ARG A 52 -6.39 -8.95 1.64
C ARG A 52 -4.93 -8.53 1.54
N TYR A 53 -4.59 -7.38 2.13
CA TYR A 53 -3.27 -6.78 2.02
C TYR A 53 -2.64 -6.60 3.38
N THR A 54 -1.37 -6.97 3.47
CA THR A 54 -0.51 -6.52 4.56
C THR A 54 0.17 -5.22 4.16
N ILE A 55 -0.02 -4.17 4.95
CA ILE A 55 0.61 -2.87 4.77
C ILE A 55 1.80 -2.74 5.72
N THR A 56 2.95 -2.38 5.18
CA THR A 56 4.12 -1.97 5.97
C THR A 56 4.51 -0.56 5.62
N LEU A 57 4.91 0.21 6.64
CA LEU A 57 5.33 1.59 6.50
C LEU A 57 6.69 1.80 7.16
N SER A 58 7.53 2.60 6.53
CA SER A 58 8.77 3.13 7.10
C SER A 58 8.94 4.58 6.67
N GLY A 59 9.41 5.44 7.56
CA GLY A 59 9.55 6.87 7.30
C GLY A 59 10.65 7.50 8.15
N ASN A 60 11.15 8.64 7.69
CA ASN A 60 12.14 9.46 8.39
C ASN A 60 11.98 10.94 7.97
N SER A 61 12.95 11.80 8.30
CA SER A 61 12.91 13.23 7.99
C SER A 61 12.92 13.59 6.51
N THR A 62 13.31 12.69 5.60
CA THR A 62 13.48 12.98 4.17
C THR A 62 12.65 12.09 3.26
N SER A 63 12.32 10.87 3.67
CA SER A 63 11.63 9.91 2.81
C SER A 63 10.68 9.00 3.57
N PHE A 64 9.79 8.35 2.82
CA PHE A 64 9.01 7.22 3.32
C PHE A 64 8.89 6.14 2.25
N THR A 65 8.54 4.93 2.69
CA THR A 65 8.16 3.83 1.82
C THR A 65 6.95 3.16 2.44
N ALA A 66 5.85 3.15 1.69
CA ALA A 66 4.66 2.37 1.99
C ALA A 66 4.60 1.18 1.03
N THR A 67 4.44 -0.02 1.57
CA THR A 67 4.36 -1.26 0.78
C THR A 67 3.05 -1.97 1.10
N ALA A 68 2.33 -2.38 0.07
CA ALA A 68 1.20 -3.30 0.16
C ALA A 68 1.60 -4.64 -0.44
N LYS A 69 1.31 -5.74 0.26
CA LYS A 69 1.51 -7.10 -0.24
C LYS A 69 0.22 -7.89 -0.13
N GLY A 70 -0.17 -8.61 -1.16
CA GLY A 70 -1.35 -9.47 -1.14
C GLY A 70 -1.17 -10.65 -2.10
N ASN A 71 -1.84 -11.76 -1.79
CA ASN A 71 -1.97 -12.88 -2.69
C ASN A 71 -3.31 -12.74 -3.43
N LEU A 72 -3.30 -12.49 -4.73
CA LEU A 72 -4.52 -12.17 -5.49
C LEU A 72 -5.14 -13.36 -6.22
N ASP A 73 -4.35 -14.39 -6.48
CA ASP A 73 -4.68 -15.60 -7.23
C ASP A 73 -4.40 -16.91 -6.44
N ASP A 74 -4.24 -16.79 -5.12
CA ASP A 74 -4.11 -17.90 -4.16
C ASP A 74 -2.90 -18.82 -4.40
N ASP A 75 -1.81 -18.25 -4.90
CA ASP A 75 -0.58 -18.98 -5.22
C ASP A 75 0.50 -18.80 -4.10
N THR A 76 1.78 -19.06 -4.37
CA THR A 76 2.85 -18.87 -3.36
C THR A 76 3.53 -17.50 -3.42
N VAL A 77 3.30 -16.75 -4.48
CA VAL A 77 3.92 -15.47 -4.73
C VAL A 77 2.96 -14.37 -4.29
N LEU A 78 3.50 -13.21 -3.95
CA LEU A 78 2.70 -12.07 -3.53
C LEU A 78 2.85 -10.97 -4.56
N ASP A 79 1.74 -10.36 -4.93
CA ASP A 79 1.78 -9.07 -5.57
C ASP A 79 2.30 -8.01 -4.58
N ILE A 80 3.16 -7.11 -5.06
CA ILE A 80 3.80 -6.09 -4.22
C ILE A 80 3.68 -4.72 -4.86
N TRP A 81 2.92 -3.84 -4.22
CA TRP A 81 2.86 -2.42 -4.57
C TRP A 81 3.67 -1.57 -3.61
N LYS A 82 4.32 -0.53 -4.14
CA LYS A 82 5.06 0.46 -3.36
C LYS A 82 4.66 1.88 -3.72
N ASN A 83 4.73 2.78 -2.74
CA ASN A 83 4.60 4.21 -2.93
C ASN A 83 5.58 4.96 -2.00
N ASP A 84 5.96 6.17 -2.39
CA ASP A 84 6.98 6.97 -1.69
C ASP A 84 6.62 8.47 -1.69
N GLN A 85 7.50 9.30 -1.13
CA GLN A 85 7.33 10.75 -1.07
C GLN A 85 7.19 11.45 -2.42
N ASN A 86 7.66 10.82 -3.50
CA ASN A 86 7.57 11.33 -4.86
C ASN A 86 6.30 10.88 -5.58
N LYS A 87 5.41 10.16 -4.89
CA LYS A 87 4.18 9.56 -5.44
C LYS A 87 4.49 8.55 -6.55
N THR A 88 5.61 7.83 -6.43
CA THR A 88 5.99 6.77 -7.38
C THR A 88 5.26 5.47 -7.06
N LEU A 89 3.94 5.45 -7.29
CA LEU A 89 3.13 4.25 -7.10
C LEU A 89 3.43 3.22 -8.18
N GLN A 90 3.98 2.07 -7.79
CA GLN A 90 4.39 1.01 -8.72
C GLN A 90 3.97 -0.37 -8.21
N ASN A 91 3.54 -1.24 -9.14
CA ASN A 91 3.43 -2.67 -8.87
C ASN A 91 4.79 -3.32 -9.17
N THR A 92 5.59 -3.54 -8.13
CA THR A 92 6.96 -4.05 -8.23
C THR A 92 7.04 -5.55 -8.47
N ILE A 93 6.01 -6.30 -8.07
CA ILE A 93 5.81 -7.70 -8.42
C ILE A 93 4.34 -7.81 -8.80
N ASN A 94 4.06 -7.92 -10.09
CA ASN A 94 2.72 -8.15 -10.62
C ASN A 94 2.64 -9.61 -11.05
N ASP A 95 2.18 -10.47 -10.15
CA ASP A 95 2.20 -11.92 -10.38
C ASP A 95 0.81 -12.50 -10.62
N ILE A 96 -0.14 -11.65 -10.96
CA ILE A 96 -1.48 -12.09 -11.31
C ILE A 96 -1.43 -12.97 -12.57
N THR A 97 -1.63 -14.26 -12.39
CA THR A 97 -1.76 -15.20 -13.49
C THR A 97 -3.21 -15.26 -13.94
N SER A 98 -3.45 -14.97 -15.22
CA SER A 98 -4.71 -15.35 -15.85
C SER A 98 -4.63 -16.85 -16.11
N GLU A 99 -5.42 -17.64 -15.39
CA GLU A 99 -5.66 -19.04 -15.75
C GLU A 99 -6.47 -19.15 -17.05
#